data_AF-A0A7C1BKD9-F1
#
_entry.id   AF-A0A7C1BKD9-F1
#
_cell.length_a   1.000
_cell.length_b   1.000
_cell.length_c   1.000
_cell.angle_alpha   90.00
_cell.angle_beta   90.00
_cell.angle_gamma   90.00
#
_symmetry.space_group_name_H-M   'P 1'
#
loop_
_entity.id
_entity.type
_entity.pdbx_description
1 polymer ?
#
loop_
_entity_poly.entity_id
_entity_poly.type
_entity_poly.pdbx_seq_one_letter_code
_entity_poly.pdbx_strand_id
1 'polypeptide(L)' 'MIPQRIELVINDIRIGFTDRLEEVNRAIDTIEKEYQEKDPHIIDFVRGVYLEFLKYIEKEFNLRRHGEC' A
#
# COMPACT_ATOMS: atom_id res chain seq x y z
N MET A 1 -4.65 -19.69 4.27
CA MET A 1 -3.75 -18.61 4.70
C MET A 1 -4.59 -17.48 5.25
N ILE A 2 -4.30 -17.00 6.47
CA ILE A 2 -4.94 -15.79 7.00
C ILE A 2 -4.33 -14.62 6.22
N PRO A 3 -5.13 -13.74 5.58
CA PRO A 3 -4.58 -12.58 4.89
C PRO A 3 -3.81 -11.74 5.90
N GLN A 4 -2.50 -11.57 5.68
CA GLN A 4 -1.70 -10.65 6.48
C GLN A 4 -2.18 -9.23 6.16
N ARG A 5 -2.69 -8.53 7.18
CA ARG A 5 -3.10 -7.14 7.06
C ARG A 5 -1.88 -6.28 7.34
N ILE A 6 -1.39 -5.58 6.32
CA ILE A 6 -0.34 -4.57 6.45
C ILE A 6 -1.04 -3.22 6.59
N GLU A 7 -0.72 -2.49 7.66
CA GLU A 7 -1.25 -1.13 7.88
C GLU A 7 -0.11 -0.14 8.06
N LEU A 8 -0.23 1.01 7.41
CA LEU A 8 0.60 2.17 7.66
C LEU A 8 -0.26 3.27 8.28
N VAL A 9 0.22 3.83 9.39
CA VAL A 9 -0.45 4.92 10.10
C VAL A 9 0.47 6.13 10.09
N ILE A 10 -0.02 7.24 9.53
CA ILE A 10 0.67 8.53 9.48
C ILE A 10 -0.25 9.55 10.15
N ASN A 11 0.13 9.95 11.37
CA ASN A 11 -0.73 10.76 12.25
C ASN A 11 -2.12 10.12 12.43
N ASP A 12 -3.17 10.76 11.93
CA ASP A 12 -4.56 10.33 11.96
C ASP A 12 -5.01 9.54 10.72
N ILE A 13 -4.17 9.47 9.68
CA ILE A 13 -4.46 8.73 8.44
C ILE A 13 -4.01 7.28 8.57
N ARG A 14 -4.87 6.35 8.15
CA ARG A 14 -4.57 4.92 8.08
C ARG A 14 -4.68 4.42 6.64
N ILE A 15 -3.62 3.79 6.17
CA ILE A 15 -3.59 3.08 4.88
C ILE A 15 -3.59 1.58 5.18
N GLY A 16 -4.68 0.90 4.82
CA GLY A 16 -4.74 -0.56 4.80
C GLY A 16 -4.24 -1.08 3.46
N PHE A 17 -3.06 -1.69 3.42
CA PHE A 17 -2.52 -2.33 2.23
C PHE A 17 -3.20 -3.69 2.02
N THR A 18 -4.26 -3.66 1.22
CA THR A 18 -5.12 -4.81 0.90
C THR A 18 -5.13 -5.11 -0.59
N ASP A 19 -5.69 -6.25 -1.00
CA ASP A 19 -5.87 -6.61 -2.42
C ASP A 19 -6.82 -5.65 -3.18
N ARG A 20 -7.51 -4.75 -2.47
CA ARG A 20 -8.32 -3.67 -3.04
C ARG A 20 -7.47 -2.45 -3.35
N LEU A 21 -6.75 -2.51 -4.47
CA LEU A 21 -5.85 -1.43 -4.91
C LEU A 21 -6.51 -0.04 -4.98
N GLU A 22 -7.81 0.04 -5.31
CA GLU A 22 -8.55 1.31 -5.33
C GLU A 22 -8.67 1.97 -3.94
N GLU A 23 -8.80 1.18 -2.88
CA GLU A 23 -8.84 1.69 -1.50
C GLU A 23 -7.46 2.21 -1.09
N VAL A 24 -6.40 1.49 -1.45
CA VAL A 24 -5.01 1.89 -1.20
C VAL A 24 -4.68 3.19 -1.94
N ASN A 25 -4.98 3.27 -3.25
CA ASN A 25 -4.73 4.46 -4.07
C ASN A 25 -5.45 5.70 -3.51
N ARG A 26 -6.73 5.58 -3.13
CA ARG A 26 -7.47 6.71 -2.52
C ARG A 26 -6.83 7.20 -1.24
N ALA A 27 -6.32 6.30 -0.41
CA ALA A 27 -5.65 6.69 0.83
C ALA A 27 -4.31 7.40 0.56
N ILE A 28 -3.56 6.94 -0.44
CA ILE A 28 -2.32 7.60 -0.90
C ILE A 28 -2.63 8.99 -1.45
N ASP A 29 -3.65 9.15 -2.30
CA ASP A 29 -4.07 10.46 -2.83
C ASP A 29 -4.43 11.45 -1.71
N THR A 30 -5.07 10.98 -0.63
CA THR A 30 -5.35 11.81 0.55
C THR A 30 -4.06 12.26 1.23
N ILE A 31 -3.09 11.36 1.41
CA ILE A 31 -1.78 11.74 1.98
C ILE A 31 -1.07 12.74 1.08
N GLU A 32 -1.06 12.51 -0.23
CA GLU A 32 -0.41 13.43 -1.18
C GLU A 32 -1.00 14.84 -1.06
N LYS A 33 -2.32 14.97 -1.02
CA LYS A 33 -2.99 16.28 -0.87
C LYS A 33 -2.69 16.94 0.47
N GLU A 34 -2.64 16.18 1.56
CA GLU A 34 -2.44 16.73 2.89
C GLU A 34 -0.99 17.11 3.20
N TYR A 35 -0.03 16.38 2.63
CA TYR A 35 1.39 16.50 2.97
C TYR A 35 2.25 17.13 1.87
N GLN A 36 1.73 17.34 0.66
CA GLN A 36 2.51 17.93 -0.45
C GLN A 36 3.19 19.26 -0.09
N GLU A 37 2.54 20.12 0.70
CA GLU A 37 3.09 21.41 1.11
C GLU A 37 3.72 21.38 2.52
N LYS A 38 3.38 20.36 3.32
CA LYS A 38 3.81 20.27 4.73
C LYS A 38 5.12 19.50 4.87
N ASP A 39 5.19 18.33 4.23
CA ASP A 39 6.32 17.43 4.30
C ASP A 39 6.31 16.47 3.08
N PRO A 40 7.00 16.83 1.99
CA PRO A 40 7.06 15.99 0.79
C PRO A 40 7.78 14.65 1.03
N HIS A 41 8.60 14.52 2.08
CA HIS A 41 9.28 13.25 2.38
C HIS A 41 8.31 12.16 2.83
N ILE A 42 7.18 12.54 3.43
CA ILE A 42 6.10 11.60 3.76
C ILE A 42 5.50 10.99 2.49
N ILE A 43 5.37 11.77 1.41
CA ILE A 43 4.87 11.28 0.13
C ILE A 43 5.84 10.25 -0.46
N ASP A 44 7.13 10.57 -0.49
CA ASP A 44 8.15 9.66 -1.00
C ASP A 44 8.18 8.35 -0.21
N PHE A 45 8.07 8.44 1.12
CA PHE A 45 7.99 7.27 1.99
C PHE A 45 6.77 6.40 1.68
N VAL A 46 5.58 6.99 1.58
CA VAL A 46 4.33 6.26 1.29
C VAL A 46 4.38 5.61 -0.08
N ARG A 47 4.87 6.31 -1.10
CA ARG A 47 5.07 5.76 -2.45
C ARG A 47 6.06 4.60 -2.45
N GLY A 48 7.14 4.70 -1.67
CA GLY A 48 8.09 3.61 -1.48
C GLY A 48 7.44 2.35 -0.90
N VAL A 49 6.65 2.51 0.18
CA VAL A 49 5.90 1.39 0.78
C VAL A 49 4.90 0.81 -0.22
N TYR A 50 4.21 1.65 -0.99
CA TYR A 50 3.25 1.19 -2.00
C TYR A 50 3.90 0.37 -3.11
N LEU A 51 5.08 0.76 -3.58
CA LEU A 51 5.83 -0.01 -4.58
C LEU A 51 6.23 -1.40 -4.06
N GLU A 52 6.70 -1.49 -2.82
CA GLU A 52 7.00 -2.78 -2.19
C GLU A 52 5.75 -3.64 -2.00
N PHE A 53 4.62 -3.01 -1.69
CA PHE A 53 3.34 -3.70 -1.59
C PHE A 53 2.87 -4.30 -2.93
N LEU A 54 3.03 -3.57 -4.04
CA LEU A 54 2.70 -4.09 -5.37
C LEU A 54 3.53 -5.33 -5.72
N LYS A 55 4.84 -5.33 -5.38
CA LYS A 55 5.72 -6.50 -5.56
C LYS A 55 5.27 -7.69 -4.72
N TYR A 56 4.85 -7.44 -3.48
CA TYR A 56 4.31 -8.49 -2.61
C TYR A 56 3.05 -9.12 -3.22
N ILE A 57 2.10 -8.29 -3.68
CA ILE A 57 0.88 -8.76 -4.34
C ILE A 57 1.21 -9.57 -5.60
N GLU A 58 2.11 -9.08 -6.46
CA GLU A 58 2.50 -9.79 -7.67
C GLU A 58 3.09 -11.18 -7.35
N LYS A 59 3.97 -11.25 -6.35
CA LYS A 59 4.53 -12.52 -5.88
C LYS A 59 3.44 -13.46 -5.36
N GLU A 60 2.52 -12.96 -4.55
CA GLU A 60 1.39 -13.74 -4.02
C GLU A 60 0.49 -14.27 -5.15
N PHE A 61 0.16 -13.44 -6.15
CA PHE A 61 -0.61 -13.86 -7.32
C PHE A 61 0.12 -14.92 -8.15
N ASN A 62 1.43 -14.76 -8.37
CA ASN A 62 2.25 -15.73 -9.09
C ASN A 62 2.36 -17.06 -8.33
N LEU A 63 2.52 -17.03 -7.01
CA LEU A 63 2.49 -18.21 -6.16
C LEU A 63 1.15 -18.94 -6.22
N ARG A 64 0.01 -18.22 -6.25
CA ARG A 64 -1.31 -18.83 -6.44
C ARG A 64 -1.45 -19.49 -7.80
N ARG A 65 -0.96 -18.86 -8.87
CA ARG A 65 -1.04 -19.41 -10.24
C ARG A 65 -0.16 -20.63 -10.49
N HIS A 66 0.98 -20.73 -9.81
CA HIS A 66 1.96 -21.81 -10.04
C HIS A 66 2.00 -22.87 -8.91
N GLY A 67 1.34 -22.61 -7.77
CA GLY A 67 1.19 -23.55 -6.66
C GLY A 67 -0.01 -24.49 -6.76
N GLU A 68 -0.81 -24.39 -7.82
CA GLU A 68 -1.92 -25.32 -8.16
C GLU A 68 -1.47 -26.49 -9.06
N CYS A 69 -0.18 -26.86 -9.05
CA CYS A 69 0.35 -28.08 -9.69
C CYS A 69 0.56 -29.21 -8.68
#